data_AF-A0A0D8HR15-F1
#
_entry.id   AF-A0A0D8HR15-F1
#
_cell.length_a   1.000
_cell.length_b   1.000
_cell.length_c   1.000
_cell.angle_alpha   90.00
_cell.angle_beta   90.00
_cell.angle_gamma   90.00
#
_symmetry.space_group_name_H-M   'P 1'
#
loop_
_entity.id
_entity.type
_entity.pdbx_description
1 polymer ?
#
loop_
_entity_poly.entity_id
_entity_poly.type
_entity_poly.pdbx_seq_one_letter_code
_entity_poly.pdbx_strand_id
1 'polypeptide(L)'
;MTKNEPLDSVDWKILAELQKDASITNKVLADRVGLATSSCHERVRRLRANGTISGIHAVVDPAAVGRSMQAIIAVQLRPHRRDLVDRFTADALALPETLALFNVSGPEDFFLHVAVRDSAHLQRVLIDHLAAHPEVWHAQTHLIYGKAVTAPIRPDR
;
A
#
# COMPACT_ATOMS: atom_id res chain seq x y z
N MET A 1 -8.49 15.30 -13.89
CA MET A 1 -9.14 15.63 -12.61
C MET A 1 -10.60 15.21 -12.71
N THR A 2 -10.88 13.93 -12.46
CA THR A 2 -12.26 13.42 -12.43
C THR A 2 -12.97 14.07 -11.25
N LYS A 3 -14.08 14.74 -11.54
CA LYS A 3 -14.95 15.41 -10.57
C LYS A 3 -15.50 14.33 -9.64
N ASN A 4 -14.89 14.15 -8.47
CA ASN A 4 -15.34 13.13 -7.52
C ASN A 4 -16.61 13.66 -6.87
N GLU A 5 -17.77 13.13 -7.28
CA GLU A 5 -19.02 13.40 -6.57
C GLU A 5 -18.84 12.99 -5.10
N PRO A 6 -19.30 13.81 -4.14
CA PRO A 6 -19.17 13.49 -2.74
C PRO A 6 -19.86 12.16 -2.45
N LEU A 7 -19.15 11.26 -1.78
CA LEU A 7 -19.67 9.96 -1.36
C LEU A 7 -20.84 10.16 -0.40
N ASP A 8 -21.98 9.53 -0.70
CA ASP A 8 -23.13 9.57 0.19
C ASP A 8 -22.99 8.57 1.34
N SER A 9 -23.92 8.60 2.29
CA SER A 9 -23.89 7.73 3.47
C SER A 9 -23.95 6.25 3.13
N VAL A 10 -24.55 5.87 2.00
CA VAL A 10 -24.66 4.49 1.56
C VAL A 10 -23.35 4.02 0.93
N ASP A 11 -22.69 4.87 0.16
CA ASP A 11 -21.36 4.61 -0.38
C ASP A 11 -20.35 4.36 0.76
N TRP A 12 -20.40 5.17 1.82
CA TRP A 12 -19.56 4.94 3.01
C TRP A 12 -19.86 3.62 3.73
N LYS A 13 -21.13 3.20 3.83
CA LYS A 13 -21.49 1.87 4.36
C LYS A 13 -20.94 0.74 3.48
N ILE A 14 -21.03 0.89 2.16
CA ILE A 14 -20.47 -0.08 1.21
C ILE A 14 -18.95 -0.19 1.42
N LEU A 15 -18.24 0.95 1.50
CA LEU A 15 -16.80 0.96 1.74
C LEU A 15 -16.43 0.36 3.10
N ALA A 16 -17.22 0.62 4.15
CA ALA A 16 -16.97 0.03 5.47
C ALA A 16 -17.07 -1.50 5.45
N GLU A 17 -18.08 -2.06 4.79
CA GLU A 17 -18.24 -3.51 4.66
C GLU A 17 -17.15 -4.13 3.80
N LEU A 18 -16.84 -3.53 2.63
CA LEU A 18 -15.83 -4.08 1.72
C LEU A 18 -14.39 -3.95 2.25
N GLN A 19 -14.07 -2.90 3.01
CA GLN A 19 -12.77 -2.79 3.67
C GLN A 19 -12.58 -3.81 4.81
N LYS A 20 -13.68 -4.30 5.38
CA LYS A 20 -13.67 -5.35 6.40
C LYS A 20 -13.55 -6.74 5.76
N ASP A 21 -14.35 -6.99 4.73
CA ASP A 21 -14.35 -8.26 3.99
C ASP A 21 -14.80 -8.02 2.55
N ALA A 22 -13.84 -7.96 1.63
CA ALA A 22 -14.11 -7.78 0.21
C ALA A 22 -14.60 -9.06 -0.50
N SER A 23 -14.62 -10.21 0.20
CA SER A 23 -15.01 -11.51 -0.38
C SER A 23 -16.52 -11.77 -0.33
N ILE A 24 -17.28 -10.96 0.41
CA ILE A 24 -18.73 -11.11 0.52
C ILE A 24 -19.42 -10.94 -0.85
N THR A 25 -20.49 -11.71 -1.04
CA THR A 25 -21.30 -11.57 -2.26
C THR A 25 -22.02 -10.24 -2.29
N ASN A 26 -22.30 -9.73 -3.50
CA ASN A 26 -23.07 -8.50 -3.68
C ASN A 26 -24.48 -8.60 -3.04
N LYS A 27 -25.06 -9.81 -2.95
CA LYS A 27 -26.33 -10.04 -2.24
C LYS A 27 -26.19 -9.74 -0.74
N VAL A 28 -25.20 -10.35 -0.08
CA VAL A 28 -24.93 -10.14 1.34
C VAL A 28 -24.59 -8.67 1.62
N LEU A 29 -23.78 -8.05 0.75
CA LEU A 29 -23.47 -6.63 0.86
C LEU A 29 -24.75 -5.77 0.79
N ALA A 30 -25.60 -6.02 -0.21
CA ALA A 30 -26.86 -5.29 -0.40
C ALA A 30 -27.78 -5.40 0.82
N ASP A 31 -27.91 -6.61 1.39
CA ASP A 31 -28.68 -6.87 2.60
C ASP A 31 -28.13 -6.07 3.80
N ARG A 32 -26.79 -6.03 3.98
CA ARG A 32 -26.14 -5.29 5.07
C ARG A 32 -26.30 -3.78 4.95
N VAL A 33 -26.31 -3.23 3.73
CA VAL A 33 -26.41 -1.78 3.51
C VAL A 33 -27.85 -1.30 3.29
N GLY A 34 -28.83 -2.21 3.23
CA GLY A 34 -30.25 -1.89 3.07
C GLY A 34 -30.63 -1.48 1.65
N LEU A 35 -30.03 -2.09 0.64
CA LEU A 35 -30.30 -1.82 -0.78
C LEU A 35 -30.85 -3.05 -1.50
N ALA A 36 -31.55 -2.80 -2.62
CA ALA A 36 -31.76 -3.83 -3.62
C ALA A 36 -30.42 -4.29 -4.22
N THR A 37 -30.29 -5.58 -4.53
CA THR A 37 -29.05 -6.17 -5.05
C THR A 37 -28.54 -5.49 -6.32
N SER A 38 -29.43 -5.09 -7.23
CA SER A 38 -29.09 -4.36 -8.46
C SER A 38 -28.52 -2.97 -8.17
N SER A 39 -29.15 -2.22 -7.26
CA SER A 39 -28.69 -0.88 -6.86
C SER A 39 -27.34 -0.93 -6.15
N CYS A 40 -27.10 -1.94 -5.32
CA CYS A 40 -25.80 -2.15 -4.66
C CYS A 40 -24.70 -2.44 -5.69
N HIS A 41 -25.00 -3.30 -6.67
CA HIS A 41 -24.06 -3.65 -7.74
C HIS A 41 -23.61 -2.41 -8.53
N GLU A 42 -24.56 -1.58 -8.97
CA GLU A 42 -24.24 -0.36 -9.73
C GLU A 42 -23.43 0.65 -8.90
N ARG A 43 -23.70 0.77 -7.60
CA ARG A 43 -22.89 1.62 -6.70
C ARG A 43 -21.46 1.11 -6.56
N VAL A 44 -21.26 -0.19 -6.29
CA VAL A 44 -19.92 -0.79 -6.22
C VAL A 44 -19.18 -0.61 -7.54
N ARG A 45 -19.86 -0.81 -8.67
CA ARG A 45 -19.30 -0.60 -10.01
C ARG A 45 -18.86 0.85 -10.20
N ARG A 46 -19.69 1.83 -9.83
CA ARG A 46 -19.35 3.25 -9.87
C ARG A 46 -18.15 3.59 -9.00
N LEU A 47 -18.11 3.09 -7.76
CA LEU A 47 -16.99 3.31 -6.83
C LEU A 47 -15.67 2.74 -7.34
N ARG A 48 -15.70 1.64 -8.11
CA ARG A 48 -14.51 1.13 -8.81
C ARG A 48 -14.17 1.99 -10.03
N ALA A 49 -15.17 2.32 -10.84
CA ALA A 49 -14.96 3.05 -12.10
C ALA A 49 -14.44 4.48 -11.88
N ASN A 50 -14.84 5.15 -10.80
CA ASN A 50 -14.36 6.48 -10.46
C ASN A 50 -13.04 6.48 -9.65
N GLY A 51 -12.50 5.29 -9.33
CA GLY A 51 -11.25 5.13 -8.58
C GLY A 51 -11.36 5.28 -7.07
N THR A 52 -12.57 5.40 -6.51
CA THR A 52 -12.76 5.40 -5.03
C THR A 52 -12.29 4.08 -4.43
N ILE A 53 -12.61 2.96 -5.08
CA ILE A 53 -12.02 1.66 -4.81
C ILE A 53 -10.88 1.47 -5.81
N SER A 54 -9.65 1.67 -5.35
CA SER A 54 -8.44 1.55 -6.16
C SER A 54 -8.09 0.10 -6.52
N GLY A 55 -8.52 -0.87 -5.70
CA GLY A 55 -8.26 -2.28 -5.93
C GLY A 55 -8.89 -3.17 -4.86
N ILE A 56 -8.90 -4.48 -5.13
CA ILE A 56 -9.29 -5.53 -4.18
C ILE A 56 -8.17 -6.56 -4.18
N HIS A 57 -7.52 -6.71 -3.03
CA HIS A 57 -6.35 -7.54 -2.88
C HIS A 57 -6.48 -8.40 -1.62
N ALA A 58 -5.96 -9.63 -1.68
CA ALA A 58 -5.81 -10.45 -0.50
C ALA A 58 -4.64 -9.91 0.33
N VAL A 59 -4.85 -9.73 1.64
CA VAL A 59 -3.77 -9.38 2.57
C VAL A 59 -3.12 -10.67 3.05
N VAL A 60 -1.85 -10.85 2.71
CA VAL A 60 -1.06 -12.04 3.09
C VAL A 60 -0.10 -11.67 4.20
N ASP A 61 -0.05 -12.49 5.26
CA ASP A 61 0.92 -12.33 6.34
C ASP A 61 2.33 -12.67 5.84
N PRO A 62 3.28 -11.71 5.81
CA PRO A 62 4.63 -11.98 5.34
C PRO A 62 5.33 -13.08 6.15
N ALA A 63 5.07 -13.18 7.46
CA ALA A 63 5.67 -14.21 8.30
C ALA A 63 5.20 -15.62 7.91
N ALA A 64 3.93 -15.76 7.51
CA ALA A 64 3.36 -17.04 7.08
C ALA A 64 3.95 -17.55 5.76
N VAL A 65 4.52 -16.65 4.94
CA VAL A 65 5.22 -16.99 3.69
C VAL A 65 6.75 -16.93 3.82
N GLY A 66 7.26 -17.02 5.05
CA GLY A 66 8.70 -17.12 5.33
C GLY A 66 9.45 -15.78 5.40
N ARG A 67 8.76 -14.64 5.41
CA ARG A 67 9.33 -13.30 5.55
C ARG A 67 8.96 -12.70 6.90
N SER A 68 9.53 -13.28 7.96
CA SER A 68 9.18 -12.97 9.35
C SER A 68 9.75 -11.66 9.88
N MET A 69 10.72 -11.06 9.19
CA MET A 69 11.33 -9.79 9.57
C MET A 69 10.86 -8.68 8.62
N GLN A 70 10.52 -7.51 9.16
CA GLN A 70 10.16 -6.34 8.37
C GLN A 70 10.98 -5.13 8.77
N ALA A 71 11.17 -4.21 7.82
CA ALA A 71 11.89 -2.97 8.05
C ALA A 71 11.32 -1.82 7.22
N ILE A 72 11.46 -0.60 7.75
CA ILE A 72 11.37 0.62 6.97
C ILE A 72 12.80 1.10 6.68
N ILE A 73 13.13 1.29 5.42
CA ILE A 73 14.39 1.86 4.98
C ILE A 73 14.13 3.28 4.52
N ALA A 74 14.67 4.24 5.27
CA ALA A 74 14.70 5.65 4.94
C ALA A 74 15.85 5.91 3.98
N VAL A 75 15.56 6.43 2.79
CA VAL A 75 16.54 6.61 1.71
C VAL A 75 16.62 8.08 1.32
N GLN A 76 17.85 8.57 1.22
CA GLN A 76 18.19 9.88 0.66
C GLN A 76 18.95 9.66 -0.65
N LEU A 77 18.46 10.29 -1.71
CA LEU A 77 19.08 10.28 -3.02
C LEU A 77 19.91 11.56 -3.21
N ARG A 78 21.05 11.49 -3.88
CA ARG A 78 21.79 12.66 -4.39
C ARG A 78 22.50 12.29 -5.71
N PRO A 79 22.43 13.13 -6.76
CA PRO A 79 21.64 14.36 -6.87
C PRO A 79 20.15 14.10 -7.11
N HIS A 80 19.31 15.09 -6.79
CA HIS A 80 17.85 15.08 -6.99
C HIS A 80 17.45 15.27 -8.46
N ARG A 81 17.80 14.31 -9.31
CA ARG A 81 17.40 14.33 -10.71
C ARG A 81 16.24 13.37 -10.95
N ARG A 82 15.24 13.84 -11.69
CA ARG A 82 14.01 13.10 -11.96
C ARG A 82 14.25 11.73 -12.59
N ASP A 83 15.20 11.61 -13.51
CA ASP A 83 15.55 10.34 -14.15
C ASP A 83 16.14 9.32 -13.16
N LEU A 84 16.92 9.76 -12.18
CA LEU A 84 17.47 8.91 -11.14
C LEU A 84 16.39 8.47 -10.15
N VAL A 85 15.50 9.41 -9.78
CA VAL A 85 14.36 9.15 -8.90
C VAL A 85 13.40 8.14 -9.52
N ASP A 86 13.04 8.32 -10.79
CA ASP A 86 12.11 7.43 -11.51
C ASP A 86 12.72 6.02 -11.64
N ARG A 87 14.02 5.92 -11.94
CA ARG A 87 14.74 4.63 -12.00
C ARG A 87 14.78 3.94 -10.63
N PHE A 88 15.21 4.63 -9.59
CA PHE A 88 15.24 4.09 -8.23
C PHE A 88 13.86 3.60 -7.79
N THR A 89 12.81 4.38 -8.08
CA THR A 89 11.41 4.00 -7.77
C THR A 89 11.02 2.71 -8.46
N ALA A 90 11.32 2.59 -9.77
CA ALA A 90 11.00 1.39 -10.54
C ALA A 90 11.77 0.16 -10.03
N ASP A 91 13.06 0.31 -9.76
CA ASP A 91 13.92 -0.78 -9.31
C ASP A 91 13.54 -1.22 -7.89
N ALA A 92 13.27 -0.27 -6.98
CA ALA A 92 12.81 -0.57 -5.63
C ALA A 92 11.46 -1.29 -5.60
N LEU A 93 10.52 -0.93 -6.48
CA LEU A 93 9.23 -1.61 -6.62
C LEU A 93 9.33 -2.98 -7.29
N ALA A 94 10.38 -3.22 -8.09
CA ALA A 94 10.63 -4.52 -8.71
C ALA A 94 11.20 -5.55 -7.73
N LEU A 95 11.73 -5.12 -6.58
CA LEU A 95 12.25 -6.02 -5.56
C LEU A 95 11.12 -6.85 -4.94
N PRO A 96 11.25 -8.19 -4.90
CA PRO A 96 10.20 -9.03 -4.35
C PRO A 96 10.01 -8.82 -2.84
N GLU A 97 11.00 -8.29 -2.13
CA GLU A 97 10.94 -7.94 -0.70
C GLU A 97 10.12 -6.67 -0.42
N THR A 98 9.92 -5.81 -1.42
CA THR A 98 9.22 -4.53 -1.26
C THR A 98 7.72 -4.74 -1.09
N LEU A 99 7.18 -4.23 0.02
CA LEU A 99 5.74 -4.20 0.29
C LEU A 99 5.11 -2.86 -0.07
N ALA A 100 5.84 -1.76 0.15
CA ALA A 100 5.39 -0.42 -0.20
C ALA A 100 6.57 0.54 -0.35
N LEU A 101 6.38 1.56 -1.17
CA LEU A 101 7.32 2.67 -1.35
C LEU A 101 6.53 3.96 -1.18
N PHE A 102 7.02 4.85 -0.32
CA PHE A 102 6.42 6.14 -0.05
C PHE A 102 7.42 7.24 -0.44
N ASN A 103 6.98 8.18 -1.27
CA ASN A 103 7.69 9.44 -1.45
C ASN A 103 7.27 10.38 -0.31
N VAL A 104 8.24 10.90 0.42
CA VAL A 104 7.99 11.67 1.64
C VAL A 104 8.62 13.06 1.54
N SER A 105 7.99 14.03 2.20
CA SER A 105 8.65 15.30 2.48
C SER A 105 9.51 15.15 3.73
N GLY A 106 10.68 15.79 3.72
CA GLY A 106 11.60 15.72 4.84
C GLY A 106 13.06 15.69 4.38
N PRO A 107 13.97 15.31 5.28
CA PRO A 107 15.36 15.07 4.90
C PRO A 107 15.51 13.83 4.01
N GLU A 108 14.64 12.84 4.18
CA GLU A 108 14.52 11.64 3.35
C GLU A 108 13.64 11.88 2.13
N ASP A 109 13.96 11.17 1.06
CA ASP A 109 13.18 11.21 -0.19
C ASP A 109 12.16 10.08 -0.25
N PHE A 110 12.55 8.91 0.30
CA PHE A 110 11.73 7.72 0.26
C PHE A 110 11.75 6.94 1.57
N PHE A 111 10.60 6.35 1.90
CA PHE A 111 10.49 5.23 2.82
C PHE A 111 10.13 3.96 2.05
N LEU A 112 10.99 2.96 2.16
CA LEU A 112 10.77 1.64 1.60
C LEU A 112 10.38 0.66 2.71
N HIS A 113 9.17 0.11 2.65
CA HIS A 113 8.72 -0.96 3.55
C HIS A 113 9.04 -2.31 2.91
N VAL A 114 9.91 -3.08 3.56
CA VAL A 114 10.33 -4.41 3.09
C VAL A 114 9.98 -5.51 4.08
N ALA A 115 9.76 -6.72 3.56
CA ALA A 115 9.66 -7.95 4.33
C ALA A 115 10.68 -8.99 3.84
N VAL A 116 11.47 -9.50 4.77
CA VAL A 116 12.63 -10.37 4.54
C VAL A 116 12.62 -11.56 5.49
N ARG A 117 13.41 -12.60 5.16
CA ARG A 117 13.47 -13.83 5.96
C ARG A 117 14.17 -13.61 7.30
N ASP A 118 15.26 -12.85 7.30
CA ASP A 118 16.15 -12.64 8.43
C ASP A 118 17.05 -11.41 8.19
N SER A 119 17.90 -11.10 9.17
CA SER A 119 18.82 -9.95 9.11
C SER A 119 19.89 -10.09 8.02
N ALA A 120 20.35 -11.32 7.72
CA ALA A 120 21.32 -11.54 6.65
C ALA A 120 20.68 -11.30 5.27
N HIS A 121 19.40 -11.62 5.11
CA HIS A 121 18.64 -11.26 3.92
C HIS A 121 18.45 -9.75 3.80
N LEU A 122 18.13 -9.07 4.91
CA LEU A 122 18.02 -7.61 4.94
C LEU A 122 19.33 -6.93 4.51
N GLN A 123 20.46 -7.40 5.05
CA GLN A 123 21.77 -6.86 4.70
C GLN A 123 22.06 -7.02 3.20
N ARG A 124 21.73 -8.16 2.60
CA ARG A 124 21.86 -8.36 1.15
C ARG A 124 20.99 -7.39 0.37
N VAL A 125 19.74 -7.19 0.76
CA VAL A 125 18.87 -6.20 0.11
C VAL A 125 19.49 -4.81 0.17
N LEU A 126 20.04 -4.41 1.31
CA LEU A 126 20.68 -3.11 1.48
C LEU A 126 21.94 -2.96 0.62
N ILE A 127 22.81 -3.97 0.57
CA ILE A 127 24.09 -3.89 -0.15
C ILE A 127 23.89 -4.09 -1.66
N ASP A 128 23.20 -5.15 -2.04
CA ASP A 128 23.12 -5.63 -3.42
C ASP A 128 22.12 -4.79 -4.24
N HIS A 129 21.11 -4.20 -3.60
CA HIS A 129 20.09 -3.42 -4.28
C HIS A 129 20.17 -1.94 -3.95
N LEU A 130 20.14 -1.52 -2.68
CA LEU A 130 20.14 -0.09 -2.37
C LEU A 130 21.50 0.58 -2.57
N ALA A 131 22.57 0.04 -1.97
CA ALA A 131 23.91 0.63 -2.08
C ALA A 131 24.52 0.50 -3.48
N ALA A 132 23.97 -0.38 -4.32
CA ALA A 132 24.35 -0.50 -5.73
C ALA A 132 23.88 0.70 -6.58
N HIS A 133 22.88 1.46 -6.12
CA HIS A 133 22.45 2.69 -6.79
C HIS A 133 23.41 3.83 -6.46
N PRO A 134 24.12 4.40 -7.45
CA PRO A 134 25.06 5.50 -7.19
C PRO A 134 24.37 6.77 -6.69
N GLU A 135 23.07 6.93 -6.97
CA GLU A 135 22.24 8.00 -6.45
C GLU A 135 21.88 7.83 -4.97
N VAL A 136 22.03 6.66 -4.36
CA VAL A 136 21.73 6.47 -2.93
C VAL A 136 22.88 7.05 -2.10
N TRP A 137 22.62 8.20 -1.51
CA TRP A 137 23.58 8.92 -0.67
C TRP A 137 23.61 8.36 0.75
N HIS A 138 22.43 8.12 1.30
CA HIS A 138 22.29 7.67 2.68
C HIS A 138 21.05 6.77 2.82
N ALA A 139 21.18 5.72 3.64
CA ALA A 139 20.09 4.85 3.99
C ALA A 139 20.10 4.54 5.49
N GLN A 140 18.96 4.66 6.14
CA GLN A 140 18.76 4.35 7.56
C GLN A 140 17.65 3.31 7.70
N THR A 141 17.94 2.21 8.39
CA THR A 141 17.00 1.10 8.54
C THR A 141 16.37 1.07 9.93
N HIS A 142 15.04 0.97 9.97
CA HIS A 142 14.24 0.83 11.17
C HIS A 142 13.53 -0.52 11.15
N LEU A 143 13.84 -1.40 12.10
CA LEU A 143 13.16 -2.68 12.21
C LEU A 143 11.74 -2.49 12.73
N ILE A 144 10.79 -3.16 12.10
CA ILE A 144 9.40 -3.20 12.56
C ILE A 144 9.25 -4.42 13.48
N TYR A 145 8.79 -4.16 14.70
CA TYR A 145 8.39 -5.21 15.63
C TYR A 145 6.88 -5.37 15.61
N GLY A 146 6.41 -6.61 15.43
CA GLY A 146 4.98 -6.93 15.34
C GLY A 146 4.42 -6.79 13.92
N LYS A 147 3.09 -6.75 13.83
CA LYS A 147 2.36 -6.64 12.55
C LYS A 147 1.92 -5.20 12.31
N ALA A 148 1.91 -4.80 11.04
CA ALA A 148 1.28 -3.55 10.64
C ALA A 148 -0.21 -3.56 11.04
N VAL A 149 -0.66 -2.49 11.69
CA VAL A 149 -2.07 -2.30 12.05
C VAL A 149 -2.68 -1.34 11.02
N THR A 150 -3.60 -1.85 10.21
CA THR A 150 -4.35 -1.05 9.23
C THR A 150 -5.75 -0.76 9.75
N ALA A 151 -6.19 0.49 9.62
CA ALA A 151 -7.56 0.88 9.91
C ALA A 151 -8.33 1.15 8.60
N PRO A 152 -9.62 0.80 8.52
CA PRO A 152 -10.46 1.22 7.40
C PRO A 152 -10.53 2.75 7.32
N ILE A 153 -10.54 3.26 6.09
CA ILE A 153 -10.81 4.66 5.79
C ILE A 153 -12.26 4.96 6.16
N ARG A 154 -12.46 6.05 6.90
CA ARG A 154 -13.76 6.51 7.42
C ARG A 154 -14.04 7.94 6.96
N PRO A 155 -15.30 8.37 6.91
CA PRO A 155 -15.63 9.78 6.67
C PRO A 155 -15.09 10.66 7.81
N ASP A 156 -14.78 11.92 7.49
CA ASP A 156 -14.28 12.90 8.47
C ASP A 156 -15.33 13.27 9.54
N ARG A 157 -16.62 13.01 9.28
CA ARG A 157 -17.75 13.12 10.22
C ARG A 157 -18.88 12.15 9.86
#